data_AF-A0A950Y186-F1
#
_entry.id   AF-A0A950Y186-F1
#
_cell.length_a   1.000
_cell.length_b   1.000
_cell.length_c   1.000
_cell.angle_alpha   90.00
_cell.angle_beta   90.00
_cell.angle_gamma   90.00
#
_symmetry.space_group_name_H-M   'P 1'
#
loop_
_entity.id
_entity.type
_entity.pdbx_description
1 polymer ?
#
loop_
_entity_poly.entity_id
_entity_poly.type
_entity_poly.pdbx_seq_one_letter_code
_entity_poly.pdbx_strand_id
1 'polypeptide(L)'
;MTKVLALLGALTIVLPASAQWLNYPTAGVPKNADGSPNLSAPAPRMADGKPDLSGLWGMMCQSGGKTVMCAPEIAVPPVFGDIGRGVKGGLPYQPWAAKIVAERKAQNGKDDPTTHCLPGGIAKLYTSALLRKIVQAPGLVVFLTERNASYRQVFTDGRPLPEDPNPSWNGYSTGRWDGDTLVGTVGRRALAQRNHPLPCGRLPG
;
A
#
# COMPACT_ATOMS: atom_id res chain seq x y z
N MET A 1 -27.60 -61.26 -25.04
CA MET A 1 -28.10 -59.87 -25.15
C MET A 1 -27.79 -59.15 -23.85
N THR A 2 -26.55 -59.09 -23.35
CA THR A 2 -25.37 -58.30 -23.79
C THR A 2 -25.66 -56.80 -24.00
N LYS A 3 -25.28 -56.01 -22.98
CA LYS A 3 -24.84 -54.59 -23.01
C LYS A 3 -25.89 -53.49 -23.22
N VAL A 4 -26.57 -53.07 -22.15
CA VAL A 4 -26.75 -51.65 -21.80
C VAL A 4 -26.88 -51.53 -20.26
N LEU A 5 -25.81 -51.83 -19.53
CA LEU A 5 -25.72 -51.54 -18.10
C LEU A 5 -24.43 -50.72 -17.89
N ALA A 6 -24.54 -49.65 -17.11
CA ALA A 6 -23.47 -48.78 -16.62
C ALA A 6 -22.86 -47.78 -17.63
N LEU A 7 -23.61 -46.71 -17.92
CA LEU A 7 -23.07 -45.41 -18.36
C LEU A 7 -23.63 -44.27 -17.47
N LEU A 8 -23.66 -44.53 -16.16
CA LEU A 8 -24.07 -43.60 -15.10
C LEU A 8 -23.02 -43.70 -13.98
N GLY A 9 -21.85 -43.10 -14.19
CA GLY A 9 -20.75 -43.29 -13.24
C GLY A 9 -19.52 -42.44 -13.50
N ALA A 10 -19.68 -41.23 -14.03
CA ALA A 10 -18.62 -40.23 -14.01
C ALA A 10 -19.22 -38.82 -14.14
N LEU A 11 -20.23 -38.51 -13.33
CA LEU A 11 -20.49 -37.11 -13.00
C LEU A 11 -19.38 -36.73 -12.03
N THR A 12 -18.28 -36.21 -12.55
CA THR A 12 -17.22 -35.60 -11.77
C THR A 12 -17.88 -34.56 -10.88
N ILE A 13 -17.94 -34.86 -9.58
CA ILE A 13 -18.29 -33.89 -8.56
C ILE A 13 -17.19 -32.85 -8.63
N VAL A 14 -17.41 -31.79 -9.41
CA VAL A 14 -16.68 -30.54 -9.28
C VAL A 14 -17.18 -29.97 -7.96
N LEU A 15 -16.62 -30.44 -6.85
CA LEU A 15 -16.75 -29.74 -5.60
C LEU A 15 -16.27 -28.31 -5.89
N PRO A 16 -17.04 -27.27 -5.54
CA PRO A 16 -16.47 -25.95 -5.50
C PRO A 16 -15.30 -26.09 -4.54
N ALA A 17 -14.08 -25.97 -5.07
CA ALA A 17 -12.94 -25.69 -4.24
C ALA A 17 -13.23 -24.31 -3.65
N SER A 18 -14.00 -24.28 -2.56
CA SER A 18 -14.08 -23.13 -1.67
C SER A 18 -12.64 -22.75 -1.48
N ALA A 19 -12.24 -21.62 -2.04
CA ALA A 19 -10.85 -21.23 -2.07
C ALA A 19 -10.31 -21.39 -0.64
N GLN A 20 -9.32 -22.28 -0.48
CA GLN A 20 -8.79 -22.71 0.81
C GLN A 20 -7.93 -21.59 1.39
N TRP A 21 -8.53 -20.43 1.57
CA TRP A 21 -7.89 -19.33 2.25
C TRP A 21 -7.74 -19.72 3.71
N LEU A 22 -6.51 -19.64 4.19
CA LEU A 22 -6.20 -19.84 5.59
C LEU A 22 -6.93 -18.75 6.40
N ASN A 23 -7.96 -19.15 7.14
CA ASN A 23 -8.73 -18.25 7.99
C ASN A 23 -8.09 -18.14 9.37
N TYR A 24 -6.85 -17.65 9.43
CA TYR A 24 -6.20 -17.37 10.70
C TYR A 24 -6.60 -15.99 11.22
N PRO A 25 -7.35 -15.91 12.33
CA PRO A 25 -7.66 -14.61 12.92
C PRO A 25 -6.37 -13.96 13.42
N THR A 26 -6.23 -12.66 13.22
CA THR A 26 -5.15 -11.90 13.83
C THR A 26 -5.33 -11.93 15.35
N ALA A 27 -4.28 -12.36 16.06
CA ALA A 27 -4.29 -12.40 17.53
C ALA A 27 -4.46 -10.99 18.12
N GLY A 28 -5.12 -10.91 19.27
CA GLY A 28 -5.27 -9.65 20.02
C GLY A 28 -6.28 -8.65 19.46
N VAL A 29 -6.94 -8.95 18.33
CA VAL A 29 -8.04 -8.10 17.82
C VAL A 29 -9.27 -8.25 18.72
N PRO A 30 -9.74 -7.17 19.39
CA PRO A 30 -10.98 -7.21 20.15
C PRO A 30 -12.16 -7.54 19.25
N LYS A 31 -13.05 -8.43 19.69
CA LYS A 31 -14.19 -8.90 18.91
C LYS A 31 -15.51 -8.68 19.65
N ASN A 32 -16.57 -8.49 18.89
CA ASN A 32 -17.94 -8.52 19.39
C ASN A 32 -18.37 -9.98 19.66
N ALA A 33 -19.55 -10.16 20.28
CA ALA A 33 -20.10 -11.49 20.57
C ALA A 33 -20.34 -12.35 19.32
N ASP A 34 -20.54 -11.72 18.16
CA ASP A 34 -20.70 -12.38 16.85
C ASP A 34 -19.35 -12.76 16.18
N GLY A 35 -18.22 -12.46 16.82
CA GLY A 35 -16.88 -12.73 16.31
C GLY A 35 -16.34 -11.68 15.32
N SER A 36 -17.12 -10.64 14.98
CA SER A 36 -16.65 -9.52 14.16
C SER A 36 -15.68 -8.61 14.92
N PRO A 37 -14.74 -7.92 14.25
CA PRO A 37 -13.86 -6.95 14.92
C PRO A 37 -14.66 -5.81 15.59
N ASN A 38 -14.36 -5.53 16.86
CA ASN A 38 -14.94 -4.40 17.59
C ASN A 38 -14.17 -3.11 17.28
N LEU A 39 -14.73 -2.29 16.38
CA LEU A 39 -14.13 -1.02 15.95
C LEU A 39 -14.21 0.10 17.00
N SER A 40 -14.94 -0.10 18.09
CA SER A 40 -15.07 0.85 19.21
C SER A 40 -14.13 0.53 20.38
N ALA A 41 -13.37 -0.57 20.30
CA ALA A 41 -12.40 -0.92 21.33
C ALA A 41 -11.22 0.07 21.34
N PRO A 42 -10.56 0.28 22.50
CA PRO A 42 -9.34 1.08 22.55
C PRO A 42 -8.28 0.57 21.56
N ALA A 43 -7.53 1.51 20.97
CA ALA A 43 -6.44 1.16 20.07
C ALA A 43 -5.41 0.26 20.79
N PRO A 44 -4.95 -0.83 20.15
CA PRO A 44 -3.86 -1.65 20.68
C PRO A 44 -2.62 -0.81 20.99
N ARG A 45 -1.88 -1.20 22.03
CA ARG A 45 -0.69 -0.49 22.50
C ARG A 45 0.53 -1.41 22.50
N MET A 46 1.67 -0.82 22.15
CA MET A 46 2.98 -1.42 22.33
C MET A 46 3.35 -1.49 23.82
N ALA A 47 4.40 -2.24 24.16
CA ALA A 47 4.90 -2.36 25.54
C ALA A 47 5.35 -1.02 26.15
N ASP A 48 5.71 -0.03 25.32
CA ASP A 48 6.06 1.33 25.74
C ASP A 48 4.83 2.26 25.87
N GLY A 49 3.62 1.71 25.75
CA GLY A 49 2.35 2.44 25.85
C GLY A 49 1.96 3.24 24.60
N LYS A 50 2.79 3.28 23.56
CA LYS A 50 2.44 3.96 22.29
C LYS A 50 1.40 3.17 21.51
N PRO A 51 0.56 3.82 20.68
CA PRO A 51 -0.30 3.10 19.76
C PRO A 51 0.50 2.12 18.89
N ASP A 52 0.00 0.89 18.81
CA ASP A 52 0.54 -0.13 17.91
C ASP A 52 -0.11 0.01 16.54
N LEU A 53 0.70 0.42 15.56
CA LEU A 53 0.30 0.59 14.18
C LEU A 53 0.49 -0.71 13.37
N SER A 54 1.05 -1.76 13.97
CA SER A 54 1.39 -3.00 13.28
C SER A 54 0.14 -3.69 12.73
N GLY A 55 0.24 -4.21 11.50
CA GLY A 55 -0.86 -4.92 10.87
C GLY A 55 -0.90 -4.77 9.36
N LEU A 56 -1.93 -5.34 8.75
CA LEU A 56 -2.25 -5.15 7.34
C LEU A 56 -3.23 -4.01 7.19
N TRP A 57 -2.88 -3.07 6.32
CA TRP A 57 -3.62 -1.86 6.04
C TRP A 57 -3.98 -1.84 4.56
N GLY A 58 -5.21 -1.41 4.27
CA GLY A 58 -5.61 -1.05 2.92
C GLY A 58 -6.69 0.03 2.97
N MET A 59 -7.04 0.52 1.79
CA MET A 59 -8.03 1.59 1.68
C MET A 59 -9.41 1.02 1.43
N MET A 60 -10.42 1.77 1.86
CA MET A 60 -11.82 1.49 1.56
C MET A 60 -12.22 2.21 0.27
N CYS A 61 -12.86 1.48 -0.63
CA CYS A 61 -13.40 1.97 -1.89
C CYS A 61 -14.90 1.67 -1.98
N GLN A 62 -15.59 2.37 -2.86
CA GLN A 62 -16.97 2.05 -3.23
C GLN A 62 -16.97 1.24 -4.53
N SER A 63 -17.66 0.11 -4.55
CA SER A 63 -17.88 -0.70 -5.76
C SER A 63 -19.27 -1.34 -5.72
N GLY A 64 -20.06 -1.17 -6.79
CA GLY A 64 -21.41 -1.74 -6.87
C GLY A 64 -22.34 -1.34 -5.71
N GLY A 65 -22.19 -0.11 -5.17
CA GLY A 65 -22.97 0.39 -4.03
C GLY A 65 -22.54 -0.16 -2.66
N LYS A 66 -21.41 -0.86 -2.57
CA LYS A 66 -20.86 -1.41 -1.32
C LYS A 66 -19.49 -0.81 -1.01
N THR A 67 -19.20 -0.66 0.28
CA THR A 67 -17.85 -0.39 0.76
C THR A 67 -17.05 -1.70 0.72
N VAL A 68 -15.94 -1.70 -0.02
CA VAL A 68 -15.04 -2.83 -0.17
C VAL A 68 -13.61 -2.40 0.10
N MET A 69 -12.73 -3.34 0.47
CA MET A 69 -11.30 -3.10 0.35
C MET A 69 -10.98 -2.75 -1.11
N CYS A 70 -10.27 -1.64 -1.33
CA CYS A 70 -9.75 -1.32 -2.65
C CYS A 70 -8.84 -2.48 -3.09
N ALA A 71 -8.92 -2.83 -4.37
CA ALA A 71 -8.04 -3.77 -5.03
C ALA A 71 -7.95 -3.37 -6.51
N PRO A 72 -6.79 -3.54 -7.18
CA PRO A 72 -6.62 -3.11 -8.57
C PRO A 72 -7.70 -3.65 -9.52
N GLU A 73 -8.19 -4.86 -9.29
CA GLU A 73 -9.17 -5.56 -10.13
C GLU A 73 -10.63 -5.27 -9.74
N ILE A 74 -10.87 -4.64 -8.58
CA ILE A 74 -12.22 -4.42 -8.03
C ILE A 74 -12.57 -2.92 -8.03
N ALA A 75 -11.72 -2.11 -7.41
CA ALA A 75 -11.93 -0.69 -7.24
C ALA A 75 -10.61 0.02 -6.93
N VAL A 76 -10.25 0.97 -7.78
CA VAL A 76 -9.07 1.82 -7.60
C VAL A 76 -9.47 3.08 -6.82
N PRO A 77 -8.74 3.45 -5.76
CA PRO A 77 -9.01 4.64 -4.96
C PRO A 77 -8.89 5.90 -5.84
N PRO A 78 -9.85 6.83 -5.81
CA PRO A 78 -9.80 8.01 -6.66
C PRO A 78 -8.55 8.88 -6.47
N VAL A 79 -7.98 8.89 -5.26
CA VAL A 79 -6.74 9.60 -4.91
C VAL A 79 -5.49 9.02 -5.61
N PHE A 80 -5.57 7.83 -6.20
CA PHE A 80 -4.49 7.28 -7.02
C PHE A 80 -4.30 8.03 -8.33
N GLY A 81 -5.40 8.40 -9.00
CA GLY A 81 -5.37 9.15 -10.26
C GLY A 81 -5.13 10.65 -10.03
N ASP A 82 -5.55 11.17 -8.88
CA ASP A 82 -5.36 12.57 -8.50
C ASP A 82 -5.22 12.69 -6.99
N ILE A 83 -3.99 12.84 -6.50
CA ILE A 83 -3.72 13.02 -5.06
C ILE A 83 -4.23 14.37 -4.53
N GLY A 84 -4.53 15.33 -5.42
CA GLY A 84 -5.20 16.59 -5.07
C GLY A 84 -6.71 16.43 -4.87
N ARG A 85 -7.27 15.24 -5.10
CA ARG A 85 -8.69 14.98 -4.94
C ARG A 85 -9.12 15.18 -3.48
N GLY A 86 -9.93 16.21 -3.27
CA GLY A 86 -10.39 16.63 -1.93
C GLY A 86 -9.64 17.82 -1.35
N VAL A 87 -8.57 18.30 -1.99
CA VAL A 87 -7.87 19.53 -1.61
C VAL A 87 -8.59 20.71 -2.27
N LYS A 88 -9.22 21.57 -1.45
CA LYS A 88 -9.87 22.79 -1.94
C LYS A 88 -8.83 23.69 -2.63
N GLY A 89 -9.05 24.02 -3.91
CA GLY A 89 -8.10 24.78 -4.72
C GLY A 89 -7.02 23.94 -5.41
N GLY A 90 -7.03 22.62 -5.25
CA GLY A 90 -6.05 21.71 -5.85
C GLY A 90 -4.70 21.71 -5.12
N LEU A 91 -3.73 21.00 -5.69
CA LEU A 91 -2.38 20.98 -5.12
C LEU A 91 -1.63 22.30 -5.37
N PRO A 92 -0.86 22.78 -4.38
CA PRO A 92 -0.10 24.03 -4.48
C PRO A 92 1.16 23.85 -5.33
N TYR A 93 1.00 23.63 -6.63
CA TYR A 93 2.12 23.48 -7.54
C TYR A 93 2.85 24.81 -7.75
N GLN A 94 4.18 24.74 -7.80
CA GLN A 94 4.97 25.80 -8.42
C GLN A 94 4.60 25.90 -9.90
N PRO A 95 4.66 27.09 -10.53
CA PRO A 95 4.25 27.26 -11.93
C PRO A 95 4.95 26.31 -12.91
N TRP A 96 6.26 26.09 -12.72
CA TRP A 96 7.04 25.14 -13.52
C TRP A 96 6.58 23.69 -13.32
N ALA A 97 6.19 23.31 -12.10
CA ALA A 97 5.73 21.96 -11.78
C ALA A 97 4.33 21.71 -12.34
N ALA A 98 3.45 22.71 -12.30
CA ALA A 98 2.11 22.64 -12.90
C ALA A 98 2.20 22.34 -14.41
N LYS A 99 3.13 22.97 -15.12
CA LYS A 99 3.41 22.71 -16.54
C LYS A 99 3.83 21.25 -16.78
N ILE A 100 4.78 20.74 -16.00
CA ILE A 100 5.24 19.34 -16.11
C ILE A 100 4.10 18.36 -15.82
N VAL A 101 3.26 18.62 -14.81
CA VAL A 101 2.10 17.78 -14.50
C VAL A 101 1.11 17.76 -15.66
N ALA A 102 0.81 18.91 -16.26
CA ALA A 102 -0.08 19.00 -17.41
C ALA A 102 0.47 18.24 -18.63
N GLU A 103 1.76 18.41 -18.94
CA GLU A 103 2.44 17.70 -20.02
C GLU A 103 2.41 16.17 -19.84
N ARG A 104 2.77 15.68 -18.65
CA ARG A 104 2.76 14.25 -18.34
C ARG A 104 1.35 13.66 -18.40
N LYS A 105 0.33 14.41 -17.98
CA LYS A 105 -1.06 14.01 -18.09
C LYS A 105 -1.50 13.90 -19.56
N ALA A 106 -1.13 14.87 -20.40
CA ALA A 106 -1.43 14.84 -21.84
C ALA A 106 -0.74 13.67 -22.57
N GLN A 107 0.41 13.22 -22.06
CA GLN A 107 1.15 12.06 -22.59
C GLN A 107 0.75 10.73 -21.92
N ASN A 108 -0.38 10.69 -21.21
CA ASN A 108 -0.87 9.50 -20.49
C ASN A 108 0.15 8.86 -19.54
N GLY A 109 1.07 9.65 -18.98
CA GLY A 109 2.08 9.16 -18.05
C GLY A 109 3.02 8.11 -18.64
N LYS A 110 3.31 8.14 -19.94
CA LYS A 110 4.17 7.16 -20.61
C LYS A 110 5.53 6.93 -19.93
N ASP A 111 6.09 7.97 -19.32
CA ASP A 111 7.41 7.97 -18.64
C ASP A 111 7.29 7.68 -17.13
N ASP A 112 6.20 7.02 -16.70
CA ASP A 112 6.02 6.68 -15.31
C ASP A 112 7.05 5.63 -14.84
N PRO A 113 7.73 5.79 -13.69
CA PRO A 113 8.72 4.81 -13.23
C PRO A 113 8.18 3.38 -13.16
N THR A 114 6.90 3.23 -12.83
CA THR A 114 6.30 1.91 -12.67
C THR A 114 6.12 1.15 -14.00
N THR A 115 6.13 1.82 -15.15
CA THR A 115 6.14 1.17 -16.48
C THR A 115 7.52 0.62 -16.84
N HIS A 116 8.57 1.08 -16.15
CA HIS A 116 9.96 0.66 -16.34
C HIS A 116 10.46 -0.24 -15.21
N CYS A 117 9.56 -0.91 -14.48
CA CYS A 117 9.91 -1.74 -13.32
C CYS A 117 10.66 -0.99 -12.19
N LEU A 118 10.56 0.35 -12.15
CA LEU A 118 11.14 1.18 -11.11
C LEU A 118 10.08 1.52 -10.04
N PRO A 119 10.50 1.81 -8.78
CA PRO A 119 9.58 2.25 -7.73
C PRO A 119 8.82 3.54 -8.10
N GLY A 120 7.51 3.56 -7.83
CA GLY A 120 6.64 4.71 -8.12
C GLY A 120 6.78 5.91 -7.17
N GLY A 121 7.67 5.82 -6.19
CA GLY A 121 7.89 6.81 -5.14
C GLY A 121 6.78 6.87 -4.09
N ILE A 122 7.00 7.73 -3.09
CA ILE A 122 6.19 7.79 -1.87
C ILE A 122 4.70 8.08 -2.11
N ALA A 123 4.37 8.96 -3.04
CA ALA A 123 2.97 9.31 -3.32
C ALA A 123 2.17 8.09 -3.80
N LYS A 124 2.69 7.38 -4.81
CA LYS A 124 2.07 6.14 -5.32
C LYS A 124 2.11 5.02 -4.28
N LEU A 125 3.14 4.98 -3.44
CA LEU A 125 3.24 4.04 -2.35
C LEU A 125 2.04 4.15 -1.41
N TYR A 126 1.52 5.36 -1.14
CA TYR A 126 0.37 5.59 -0.25
C TYR A 126 -1.00 5.68 -0.93
N THR A 127 -1.06 5.94 -2.23
CA THR A 127 -2.35 6.04 -2.95
C THR A 127 -2.72 4.79 -3.74
N SER A 128 -1.83 3.80 -3.88
CA SER A 128 -2.16 2.54 -4.57
C SER A 128 -3.19 1.70 -3.82
N ALA A 129 -4.07 0.99 -4.55
CA ALA A 129 -5.09 0.09 -4.01
C ALA A 129 -4.55 -1.14 -3.26
N LEU A 130 -3.23 -1.36 -3.27
CA LEU A 130 -2.60 -2.56 -2.72
C LEU A 130 -2.44 -2.51 -1.20
N LEU A 131 -2.31 -3.69 -0.60
CA LEU A 131 -2.12 -3.83 0.83
C LEU A 131 -0.74 -3.33 1.27
N ARG A 132 -0.70 -2.83 2.49
CA ARG A 132 0.52 -2.37 3.16
C ARG A 132 0.62 -3.07 4.51
N LYS A 133 1.77 -3.66 4.81
CA LYS A 133 2.05 -4.17 6.14
C LYS A 133 2.85 -3.13 6.91
N ILE A 134 2.37 -2.72 8.08
CA ILE A 134 3.16 -1.95 9.02
C ILE A 134 3.81 -2.91 10.00
N VAL A 135 5.11 -2.71 10.22
CA VAL A 135 5.88 -3.35 11.29
C VAL A 135 6.41 -2.25 12.18
N GLN A 136 6.00 -2.25 13.44
CA GLN A 136 6.49 -1.31 14.45
C GLN A 136 7.43 -2.02 15.41
N ALA A 137 8.61 -1.44 15.58
CA ALA A 137 9.61 -1.85 16.55
C ALA A 137 10.03 -0.61 17.37
N PRO A 138 10.64 -0.79 18.56
CA PRO A 138 11.23 0.33 19.28
C PRO A 138 12.19 1.13 18.37
N GLY A 139 11.94 2.43 18.20
CA GLY A 139 12.76 3.33 17.38
C GLY A 139 12.54 3.24 15.86
N LEU A 140 11.65 2.38 15.35
CA LEU A 140 11.45 2.21 13.91
C LEU A 140 10.02 1.79 13.53
N VAL A 141 9.45 2.47 12.55
CA VAL A 141 8.22 2.04 11.85
C VAL A 141 8.54 1.76 10.39
N VAL A 142 8.21 0.56 9.92
CA VAL A 142 8.42 0.13 8.53
C VAL A 142 7.08 -0.11 7.85
N PHE A 143 6.90 0.55 6.71
CA PHE A 143 5.78 0.32 5.80
C PHE A 143 6.27 -0.57 4.67
N LEU A 144 5.81 -1.81 4.64
CA LEU A 144 6.05 -2.75 3.54
C LEU A 144 4.86 -2.68 2.58
N THR A 145 5.14 -2.66 1.29
CA THR A 145 4.08 -2.59 0.28
C THR A 145 4.19 -3.75 -0.70
N GLU A 146 3.03 -4.24 -1.12
CA GLU A 146 2.91 -5.34 -2.06
C GLU A 146 3.53 -5.00 -3.43
N ARG A 147 3.42 -3.73 -3.86
CA ARG A 147 3.98 -3.27 -5.13
C ARG A 147 5.50 -3.32 -5.12
N ASN A 148 6.08 -4.18 -5.95
CA ASN A 148 7.52 -4.32 -6.18
C ASN A 148 8.33 -4.56 -4.90
N ALA A 149 7.71 -5.18 -3.87
CA ALA A 149 8.30 -5.38 -2.55
C ALA A 149 8.94 -4.09 -1.96
N SER A 150 8.38 -2.91 -2.28
CA SER A 150 8.96 -1.65 -1.87
C SER A 150 8.63 -1.33 -0.42
N TYR A 151 9.52 -0.59 0.26
CA TYR A 151 9.35 -0.24 1.66
C TYR A 151 9.65 1.22 1.94
N ARG A 152 9.09 1.74 3.03
CA ARG A 152 9.48 3.02 3.63
C ARG A 152 9.81 2.79 5.10
N GLN A 153 10.89 3.42 5.56
CA GLN A 153 11.29 3.41 6.96
C GLN A 153 11.08 4.80 7.58
N VAL A 154 10.60 4.84 8.82
CA VAL A 154 10.49 6.03 9.65
C VAL A 154 11.20 5.75 10.97
N PHE A 155 12.37 6.36 11.16
CA PHE A 155 13.07 6.30 12.45
C PHE A 155 12.32 7.15 13.46
N THR A 156 11.96 6.59 14.61
CA THR A 156 11.04 7.23 15.58
C THR A 156 11.74 7.80 16.82
N ASP A 157 13.08 7.84 16.79
CA ASP A 157 13.94 8.34 17.87
C ASP A 157 14.18 9.86 17.81
N GLY A 158 13.50 10.59 16.91
CA GLY A 158 13.62 12.03 16.78
C GLY A 158 14.94 12.52 16.20
N ARG A 159 15.77 11.63 15.61
CA ARG A 159 17.03 12.01 14.98
C ARG A 159 16.83 13.08 13.89
N PRO A 160 17.80 13.98 13.67
CA PRO A 160 17.72 14.93 12.56
C PRO A 160 17.74 14.20 11.22
N LEU A 161 17.23 14.86 10.17
CA LEU A 161 17.47 14.40 8.81
C LEU A 161 18.96 14.53 8.47
N PRO A 162 19.55 13.58 7.73
CA PRO A 162 20.91 13.76 7.21
C PRO A 162 20.99 15.01 6.34
N GLU A 163 22.09 15.74 6.42
CA GLU A 163 22.32 16.93 5.58
C GLU A 163 22.47 16.55 4.11
N ASP A 164 23.21 15.48 3.84
CA ASP A 164 23.49 14.98 2.48
C ASP A 164 23.18 13.48 2.36
N PRO A 165 21.90 13.06 2.39
CA PRO A 165 21.56 11.65 2.32
C PRO A 165 21.82 11.09 0.92
N ASN A 166 22.25 9.82 0.90
CA ASN A 166 22.20 9.01 -0.31
C ASN A 166 20.76 8.98 -0.84
N PRO A 167 20.54 9.26 -2.14
CA PRO A 167 19.22 9.23 -2.71
C PRO A 167 18.57 7.84 -2.58
N SER A 168 17.30 7.82 -2.20
CA SER A 168 16.50 6.59 -2.15
C SER A 168 15.12 6.83 -2.75
N TRP A 169 14.48 5.80 -3.29
CA TRP A 169 13.17 5.93 -3.94
C TRP A 169 12.06 6.46 -3.02
N ASN A 170 12.13 6.11 -1.73
CA ASN A 170 11.13 6.47 -0.72
C ASN A 170 11.64 7.50 0.30
N GLY A 171 12.82 8.08 0.06
CA GLY A 171 13.46 9.09 0.91
C GLY A 171 13.94 8.55 2.26
N TYR A 172 14.44 9.47 3.09
CA TYR A 172 14.74 9.24 4.50
C TYR A 172 13.63 9.86 5.33
N SER A 173 13.06 9.14 6.30
CA SER A 173 12.04 9.71 7.20
C SER A 173 12.50 9.60 8.65
N THR A 174 12.31 10.68 9.38
CA THR A 174 12.46 10.73 10.83
C THR A 174 11.15 11.16 11.46
N GLY A 175 10.90 10.75 12.69
CA GLY A 175 9.75 11.15 13.45
C GLY A 175 9.99 10.99 14.95
N ARG A 176 9.04 11.48 15.72
CA ARG A 176 8.99 11.37 17.17
C ARG A 176 7.55 11.23 17.61
N TRP A 177 7.35 10.59 18.76
CA TRP A 177 6.04 10.54 19.39
C TRP A 177 5.76 11.84 20.14
N ASP A 178 4.53 12.34 19.99
CA ASP A 178 3.95 13.45 20.75
C ASP A 178 2.65 12.94 21.37
N GLY A 179 2.72 12.54 22.64
CA GLY A 179 1.71 11.70 23.27
C GLY A 179 1.50 10.40 22.46
N ASP A 180 0.29 10.27 21.90
CA ASP A 180 -0.15 9.16 21.04
C ASP A 180 0.00 9.44 19.54
N THR A 181 0.55 10.59 19.17
CA THR A 181 0.69 10.99 17.77
C THR A 181 2.12 10.77 17.28
N LEU A 182 2.29 10.03 16.19
CA LEU A 182 3.57 9.95 15.51
C LEU A 182 3.72 11.15 14.56
N VAL A 183 4.58 12.09 14.93
CA VAL A 183 4.88 13.27 14.11
C VAL A 183 6.17 13.01 13.35
N GLY A 184 6.16 13.18 12.03
CA GLY A 184 7.30 12.84 11.17
C GLY A 184 7.60 13.88 10.10
N THR A 185 8.84 13.89 9.63
CA THR A 185 9.34 14.69 8.51
C THR A 185 10.05 13.79 7.51
N VAL A 186 9.93 14.14 6.23
CA VAL A 186 10.58 13.41 5.12
C VAL A 186 11.69 14.27 4.53
N GLY A 187 12.89 13.68 4.41
CA GLY A 187 14.03 14.26 3.74
C GLY A 187 13.82 14.41 2.24
N ARG A 188 14.21 15.57 1.70
CA ARG A 188 13.88 16.03 0.34
C ARG A 188 14.66 15.32 -0.80
N ARG A 189 15.59 14.43 -0.48
CA ARG A 189 16.39 13.68 -1.46
C ARG A 189 15.82 12.28 -1.71
N ALA A 190 14.60 12.26 -2.25
CA ALA A 190 14.14 11.06 -2.94
C ALA A 190 14.85 10.96 -4.30
N LEU A 191 15.05 9.75 -4.82
CA LEU A 191 15.35 9.54 -6.23
C LEU A 191 14.16 10.08 -7.03
N ALA A 192 14.24 11.35 -7.39
CA ALA A 192 13.34 11.96 -8.36
C ALA A 192 13.57 11.28 -9.70
N GLN A 193 12.49 11.19 -10.47
CA GLN A 193 12.31 10.57 -11.79
C GLN A 193 13.34 11.03 -12.84
N ARG A 194 14.63 10.75 -12.61
CA ARG A 194 15.67 10.86 -13.62
C ARG A 194 15.64 9.56 -14.40
N ASN A 195 15.27 9.68 -15.67
CA ASN A 195 15.26 8.62 -16.67
C ASN A 195 16.54 7.79 -16.61
N HIS A 196 16.53 6.69 -15.87
CA HIS A 196 17.49 5.60 -16.04
C HIS A 196 16.73 4.44 -16.66
N PRO A 197 16.90 4.19 -17.97
CA PRO A 197 16.25 3.06 -18.63
C PRO A 197 16.96 1.78 -18.18
N LEU A 198 16.36 1.06 -17.24
CA LEU A 198 16.62 -0.36 -17.10
C LEU A 198 15.42 -1.09 -17.72
N PRO A 199 15.56 -1.73 -18.89
CA PRO A 199 14.47 -2.49 -19.48
C PRO A 199 14.12 -3.68 -18.58
N CYS A 200 12.83 -3.87 -18.36
CA CYS A 200 12.29 -5.02 -17.65
C CYS A 200 12.77 -6.33 -18.32
N GLY A 201 13.37 -7.26 -17.56
CA GLY A 201 13.45 -8.67 -17.94
C GLY A 201 14.79 -9.24 -18.40
N ARG A 202 15.93 -8.54 -18.29
CA ARG A 202 17.24 -9.21 -18.42
C ARG A 202 17.83 -9.43 -17.03
N LEU A 203 17.53 -10.59 -16.44
CA LEU A 203 18.39 -11.13 -15.38
C LEU A 203 19.80 -11.26 -15.97
N PRO A 204 20.85 -10.75 -15.31
CA PRO A 204 22.21 -11.09 -15.72
C PRO A 204 22.37 -12.60 -15.58
N GLY A 205 22.64 -13.26 -16.71
CA GLY A 205 23.16 -14.63 -16.74
C GLY A 205 24.65 -14.65 -16.42
#